data_AF-A0A848MHJ9-F1
#
_entry.id   AF-A0A848MHJ9-F1
#
_cell.length_a   1.000
_cell.length_b   1.000
_cell.length_c   1.000
_cell.angle_alpha   90.00
_cell.angle_beta   90.00
_cell.angle_gamma   90.00
#
_symmetry.space_group_name_H-M   'P 1'
#
loop_
_entity.id
_entity.type
_entity.pdbx_description
1 polymer ?
#
loop_
_entity_poly.entity_id
_entity_poly.type
_entity_poly.pdbx_seq_one_letter_code
_entity_poly.pdbx_strand_id
1 'polypeptide(L)'
;MKELNQLKEMLDNMQRRRLGVQKQIAEFKVLQGEIAGLYARAESDPLALSKLQKLDAVMNGGERKLHQPVIEKVAEAKKVFTQLGRQIKQLLPEQQESNDVAPAPETVAPTRAPIAKKHRRSFV
;
A
#
# COMPACT_ATOMS: atom_id res chain seq x y z
N MET A 1 34.41 4.24 -10.87
CA MET A 1 33.48 5.10 -11.63
C MET A 1 32.41 4.32 -12.40
N LYS A 2 32.75 3.34 -13.25
CA LYS A 2 31.75 2.55 -14.04
C LYS A 2 30.73 1.80 -13.17
N GLU A 3 31.15 1.15 -12.09
CA GLU A 3 30.25 0.38 -11.21
C GLU A 3 29.23 1.26 -10.46
N LEU A 4 29.65 2.47 -10.04
CA LEU A 4 28.75 3.45 -9.44
C LEU A 4 27.68 3.94 -10.42
N ASN A 5 28.04 4.11 -11.70
CA ASN A 5 27.08 4.48 -12.73
C ASN A 5 26.08 3.35 -13.00
N GLN A 6 26.52 2.10 -13.03
CA GLN A 6 25.63 0.94 -13.17
C GLN A 6 24.68 0.79 -11.98
N LEU A 7 25.16 1.04 -10.76
CA LEU A 7 24.33 1.03 -9.56
C LEU A 7 23.26 2.13 -9.62
N LYS A 8 23.63 3.33 -10.07
CA LYS A 8 22.69 4.45 -10.25
C LYS A 8 21.61 4.13 -11.28
N GLU A 9 21.99 3.60 -12.44
CA GLU A 9 21.03 3.18 -13.47
C GLU A 9 20.06 2.10 -12.96
N MET A 10 20.56 1.14 -12.17
CA MET A 10 19.71 0.13 -11.55
C MET A 10 18.71 0.76 -10.59
N LEU A 11 19.15 1.67 -9.71
CA LEU A 11 18.29 2.40 -8.78
C LEU A 11 17.23 3.23 -9.49
N ASP A 12 17.60 3.97 -10.53
CA ASP A 12 16.67 4.77 -11.34
C ASP A 12 15.61 3.88 -12.00
N ASN A 13 16.01 2.73 -12.53
CA ASN A 13 15.10 1.74 -13.10
C ASN A 13 14.15 1.14 -12.05
N MET A 14 14.64 0.84 -10.85
CA MET A 14 13.80 0.36 -9.75
C MET A 14 12.78 1.42 -9.32
N GLN A 15 13.19 2.69 -9.24
CA GLN A 15 12.30 3.79 -8.89
C GLN A 15 11.20 3.99 -9.94
N ARG A 16 11.52 3.94 -11.23
CA ARG A 16 10.51 3.99 -12.30
C ARG A 16 9.53 2.82 -12.21
N ARG A 17 10.02 1.60 -11.99
CA ARG A 17 9.18 0.41 -11.80
C ARG A 17 8.27 0.55 -10.58
N ARG A 18 8.77 1.09 -9.46
CA ARG A 18 7.98 1.36 -8.25
C ARG A 18 6.80 2.29 -8.56
N LEU A 19 7.05 3.39 -9.25
CA LEU A 19 6.00 4.35 -9.63
C LEU A 19 4.96 3.71 -10.56
N GLY A 20 5.41 2.91 -11.53
CA GLY A 20 4.51 2.14 -12.41
C GLY A 20 3.59 1.19 -11.65
N VAL A 21 4.16 0.41 -10.73
CA VAL A 21 3.38 -0.51 -9.87
C VAL A 21 2.41 0.27 -8.96
N GLN A 22 2.83 1.41 -8.41
CA GLN A 22 1.96 2.24 -7.58
C GLN A 22 0.74 2.75 -8.36
N LYS A 23 0.93 3.14 -9.63
CA LYS A 23 -0.17 3.51 -10.53
C LYS A 23 -1.12 2.33 -10.77
N GLN A 24 -0.58 1.15 -11.07
CA GLN A 24 -1.37 -0.06 -11.28
C GLN A 24 -2.17 -0.46 -10.03
N ILE A 25 -1.61 -0.28 -8.83
CA ILE A 25 -2.33 -0.51 -7.57
C ILE A 25 -3.49 0.48 -7.41
N ALA A 26 -3.30 1.75 -7.77
CA ALA A 26 -4.36 2.74 -7.71
C ALA A 26 -5.51 2.40 -8.68
N GLU A 27 -5.18 2.06 -9.93
CA GLU A 27 -6.14 1.60 -10.94
C GLU A 27 -6.89 0.34 -10.47
N PHE A 28 -6.18 -0.62 -9.86
CA PHE A 28 -6.80 -1.82 -9.31
C PHE A 28 -7.78 -1.51 -8.17
N LYS A 29 -7.48 -0.55 -7.29
CA LYS A 29 -8.41 -0.12 -6.23
C LYS A 29 -9.69 0.50 -6.80
N VAL A 30 -9.58 1.27 -7.88
CA VAL A 30 -10.76 1.81 -8.57
C VAL A 30 -11.62 0.68 -9.11
N LEU A 31 -11.01 -0.30 -9.79
CA LEU A 31 -11.71 -1.48 -10.29
C LEU A 31 -12.38 -2.30 -9.17
N GLN A 32 -11.72 -2.47 -8.02
CA GLN A 32 -12.33 -3.10 -6.86
C GLN A 32 -13.57 -2.34 -6.37
N GLY A 33 -13.53 -1.01 -6.38
CA GLY A 33 -14.69 -0.18 -6.06
C GLY A 33 -15.84 -0.35 -7.05
N GLU A 34 -15.54 -0.41 -8.36
CA GLU A 34 -16.55 -0.67 -9.39
C GLU A 34 -17.21 -2.04 -9.21
N ILE A 35 -16.41 -3.08 -8.96
CA ILE A 35 -16.90 -4.43 -8.68
C ILE A 35 -17.79 -4.45 -7.43
N ALA A 36 -17.38 -3.77 -6.35
CA ALA A 36 -18.21 -3.64 -5.16
C ALA A 36 -19.55 -2.94 -5.45
N GLY A 37 -19.54 -1.90 -6.31
CA GLY A 37 -20.74 -1.22 -6.77
C GLY A 37 -21.64 -2.07 -7.68
N LEU A 38 -21.08 -3.07 -8.37
CA LEU A 38 -21.86 -4.08 -9.08
C LEU A 38 -22.50 -5.06 -8.10
N TYR A 39 -21.75 -5.56 -7.11
CA TYR A 39 -22.29 -6.45 -6.07
C TYR A 39 -23.45 -5.81 -5.29
N ALA A 40 -23.32 -4.54 -4.91
CA ALA A 40 -24.36 -3.82 -4.18
C ALA A 40 -25.69 -3.67 -4.95
N ARG A 41 -25.65 -3.77 -6.29
CA ARG A 41 -26.84 -3.63 -7.15
C ARG A 41 -27.26 -4.93 -7.82
N ALA A 42 -26.50 -6.01 -7.66
CA ALA A 42 -26.73 -7.27 -8.37
C ALA A 42 -28.09 -7.91 -8.06
N GLU A 43 -28.65 -7.66 -6.88
CA GLU A 43 -29.96 -8.19 -6.47
C GLU A 43 -31.14 -7.50 -7.19
N SER A 44 -30.96 -6.24 -7.60
CA SER A 44 -32.02 -5.41 -8.20
C SER A 44 -31.78 -5.04 -9.65
N ASP A 45 -30.55 -5.18 -10.14
CA ASP A 45 -30.14 -4.90 -11.53
C ASP A 45 -29.62 -6.18 -12.22
N PRO A 46 -30.39 -6.78 -13.15
CA PRO A 46 -29.97 -7.97 -13.88
C PRO A 46 -28.74 -7.73 -14.78
N LEU A 47 -28.49 -6.48 -15.21
CA LEU A 47 -27.28 -6.14 -15.96
C LEU A 47 -26.04 -6.16 -15.06
N ALA A 48 -26.17 -5.72 -13.81
CA ALA A 48 -25.09 -5.82 -12.83
C ALA A 48 -24.73 -7.28 -12.53
N LEU A 49 -25.75 -8.14 -12.35
CA LEU A 49 -25.57 -9.57 -12.15
C LEU A 49 -24.86 -10.23 -13.36
N SER A 50 -25.30 -9.92 -14.58
CA SER A 50 -24.67 -10.44 -15.80
C SER A 50 -23.20 -10.04 -15.93
N LYS A 51 -22.85 -8.80 -15.55
CA LYS A 51 -21.45 -8.33 -15.55
C LYS A 51 -20.60 -9.08 -14.54
N LEU A 52 -21.12 -9.36 -13.34
CA LEU A 52 -20.42 -10.15 -12.33
C LEU A 52 -20.21 -11.59 -12.78
N GLN A 53 -21.20 -12.22 -13.40
CA GLN A 53 -21.07 -13.58 -13.93
C GLN A 53 -20.01 -13.67 -15.03
N LYS A 54 -19.95 -12.67 -15.94
CA LYS A 54 -18.91 -12.60 -16.97
C LYS A 54 -17.53 -12.41 -16.36
N LEU A 55 -17.40 -11.54 -15.35
CA LEU A 55 -16.15 -11.34 -14.63
C LEU A 55 -15.70 -12.64 -13.95
N ASP A 56 -16.61 -13.35 -13.29
CA ASP A 56 -16.31 -14.61 -12.60
C ASP A 56 -15.87 -15.70 -13.59
N ALA A 57 -16.58 -15.83 -14.72
CA ALA A 57 -16.22 -16.74 -15.79
C ALA A 57 -14.82 -16.45 -16.36
N VAL A 58 -14.44 -15.18 -16.51
CA VAL A 58 -13.09 -14.81 -16.96
C VAL A 58 -12.05 -15.12 -15.88
N MET A 59 -12.33 -14.80 -14.63
CA MET A 59 -11.40 -14.99 -13.51
C MET A 59 -11.13 -16.46 -13.18
N ASN A 60 -12.13 -17.33 -13.35
CA ASN A 60 -12.11 -18.73 -12.94
C ASN A 60 -12.22 -19.74 -14.09
N GLY A 61 -12.53 -19.31 -15.33
CA GLY A 61 -12.81 -20.21 -16.44
C GLY A 61 -11.60 -20.80 -17.17
N GLY A 62 -10.38 -20.39 -16.81
CA GLY A 62 -9.14 -20.97 -17.35
C GLY A 62 -8.51 -22.01 -16.44
N GLU A 63 -7.66 -22.89 -17.00
CA GLU A 63 -6.87 -23.87 -16.23
C GLU A 63 -6.00 -23.22 -15.15
N ARG A 64 -5.56 -21.98 -15.39
CA ARG A 64 -4.97 -21.11 -14.37
C ARG A 64 -5.88 -19.91 -14.12
N LYS A 65 -6.11 -19.63 -12.85
CA LYS A 65 -6.73 -18.37 -12.41
C LYS A 65 -5.89 -17.20 -12.92
N LEU A 66 -6.54 -16.20 -13.52
CA LEU A 66 -5.87 -15.04 -14.14
C LEU A 66 -4.92 -14.29 -13.20
N HIS A 67 -5.21 -14.30 -11.89
CA HIS A 67 -4.40 -13.62 -10.88
C HIS A 67 -3.18 -14.43 -10.41
N GLN A 68 -3.14 -15.74 -10.65
CA GLN A 68 -2.10 -16.63 -10.13
C GLN A 68 -0.67 -16.22 -10.56
N PRO A 69 -0.41 -15.91 -11.85
CA PRO A 69 0.93 -15.52 -12.30
C PRO A 69 1.41 -14.20 -11.69
N VAL A 70 0.47 -13.27 -11.41
CA VAL A 70 0.78 -11.98 -10.80
C VAL A 70 1.25 -12.19 -9.36
N ILE A 71 0.54 -13.03 -8.59
CA ILE A 71 0.90 -13.37 -7.20
C ILE A 71 2.29 -14.01 -7.15
N GLU A 72 2.56 -14.96 -8.04
CA GLU A 72 3.86 -15.64 -8.13
C GLU A 72 5.00 -14.62 -8.39
N LYS A 73 4.82 -13.72 -9.35
CA LYS A 73 5.83 -12.70 -9.69
C LYS A 73 6.04 -11.67 -8.56
N VAL A 74 4.98 -11.31 -7.83
CA VAL A 74 5.10 -10.43 -6.66
C VAL A 74 5.87 -11.11 -5.53
N ALA A 75 5.64 -12.42 -5.31
CA ALA A 75 6.39 -13.20 -4.32
C ALA A 75 7.89 -13.30 -4.68
N GLU A 76 8.21 -13.55 -5.94
CA GLU A 76 9.58 -13.53 -6.46
C GLU A 76 10.23 -12.14 -6.25
N ALA A 77 9.54 -11.06 -6.63
CA ALA A 77 10.02 -9.70 -6.44
C ALA A 77 10.31 -9.41 -4.96
N LYS A 78 9.39 -9.76 -4.05
CA LYS A 78 9.57 -9.59 -2.60
C LYS A 78 10.84 -10.29 -2.10
N LYS A 79 11.12 -11.51 -2.58
CA LYS A 79 12.35 -12.25 -2.24
C LYS A 79 13.60 -11.51 -2.70
N VAL A 80 13.61 -11.03 -3.95
CA VAL A 80 14.75 -10.28 -4.52
C VAL A 80 14.98 -8.97 -3.76
N PHE A 81 13.93 -8.19 -3.48
CA PHE A 81 14.04 -6.95 -2.70
C PHE A 81 14.54 -7.19 -1.27
N THR A 82 14.09 -8.26 -0.63
CA THR A 82 14.55 -8.64 0.72
C THR A 82 16.05 -8.98 0.69
N GLN A 83 16.51 -9.70 -0.34
CA GLN A 83 17.92 -10.06 -0.50
C GLN A 83 18.78 -8.83 -0.79
N LEU A 84 18.32 -7.92 -1.67
CA LEU A 84 18.99 -6.66 -1.96
C LEU A 84 19.10 -5.78 -0.70
N GLY A 85 18.03 -5.71 0.11
CA GLY A 85 18.05 -4.99 1.38
C GLY A 85 19.06 -5.55 2.39
N ARG A 86 19.28 -6.87 2.41
CA ARG A 86 20.32 -7.50 3.24
C ARG A 86 21.72 -7.18 2.73
N GLN A 87 21.94 -7.23 1.41
CA GLN A 87 23.23 -6.89 0.81
C GLN A 87 23.59 -5.41 1.05
N ILE A 88 22.62 -4.50 0.93
CA ILE A 88 22.83 -3.08 1.24
C ILE A 88 23.18 -2.91 2.72
N LYS A 89 22.47 -3.57 3.65
CA LYS A 89 22.80 -3.51 5.09
C LYS A 89 24.20 -4.04 5.41
N GLN A 90 24.67 -5.08 4.71
CA GLN A 90 26.03 -5.62 4.88
C GLN A 90 27.12 -4.69 4.31
N LEU A 91 26.76 -3.82 3.36
CA LEU A 91 27.67 -2.84 2.74
C LEU A 91 27.70 -1.51 3.50
N LEU A 92 26.74 -1.25 4.40
CA LEU A 92 26.85 -0.13 5.34
C LEU A 92 27.83 -0.56 6.44
N PRO A 93 29.00 0.09 6.60
CA PRO A 93 29.81 -0.09 7.80
C PRO A 93 28.93 0.27 9.00
N GLU A 94 28.93 -0.58 10.04
CA GLU A 94 28.26 -0.25 11.30
C GLU A 94 28.77 1.13 11.73
N GLN A 95 27.92 2.15 11.62
CA GLN A 95 28.15 3.41 12.29
C GLN A 95 28.06 3.08 13.77
N GLN A 96 29.23 2.86 14.33
CA GLN A 96 29.55 2.82 15.74
C GLN A 96 28.64 3.80 16.47
N GLU A 97 27.68 3.26 17.22
CA GLU A 97 26.82 4.02 18.12
C GLU A 97 27.71 4.67 19.18
N SER A 98 28.12 5.92 18.94
CA SER A 98 28.51 6.80 20.01
C SER A 98 27.24 7.09 20.81
N ASN A 99 27.09 6.34 21.90
CA ASN A 99 26.26 6.68 23.05
C ASN A 99 26.60 8.10 23.50
N ASP A 100 25.91 9.10 22.96
CA ASP A 100 25.71 10.38 23.64
C ASP A 100 24.25 10.42 24.08
N VAL A 101 24.04 9.97 25.31
CA VAL A 101 22.80 10.08 26.05
C VAL A 101 22.64 11.56 26.43
N ALA A 102 21.73 12.25 25.75
CA ALA A 102 21.16 13.50 26.21
C ALA A 102 19.62 13.36 26.26
N PRO A 103 18.96 13.91 27.31
CA PRO A 103 17.82 13.29 27.96
C PRO A 103 16.48 13.54 27.26
N ALA A 104 15.56 12.61 27.50
CA ALA A 104 14.19 12.58 26.99
C ALA A 104 13.40 13.88 27.24
N PRO A 105 12.65 14.40 26.26
CA PRO A 105 11.64 15.40 26.50
C PRO A 105 10.38 14.74 27.07
N GLU A 106 9.92 15.34 28.15
CA GLU A 106 8.81 14.95 29.00
C GLU A 106 7.50 14.72 28.23
N THR A 107 6.82 13.65 28.61
CA THR A 107 5.42 13.35 28.29
C THR A 107 4.50 14.48 28.77
N VAL A 108 4.11 15.38 27.87
CA VAL A 108 3.05 16.35 28.13
C VAL A 108 1.71 15.67 27.84
N ALA A 109 0.99 15.35 28.91
CA ALA A 109 -0.35 14.79 28.86
C ALA A 109 -1.33 15.73 28.10
N PRO A 110 -2.29 15.21 27.32
CA PRO A 110 -3.24 16.04 26.59
C PRO A 110 -4.23 16.70 27.57
N THR A 111 -4.06 18.01 27.75
CA THR A 111 -5.01 18.88 28.45
C THR A 111 -6.34 18.90 27.70
N ARG A 112 -7.36 18.27 28.29
CA ARG A 112 -8.75 18.36 27.82
C ARG A 112 -9.24 19.81 27.91
N ALA A 113 -9.68 20.36 26.78
CA ALA A 113 -10.30 21.69 26.72
C ALA A 113 -11.60 21.72 27.55
N PRO A 114 -11.85 22.79 28.33
CA PRO A 114 -13.08 22.91 29.12
C PRO A 114 -14.30 23.15 28.21
N ILE A 115 -15.29 22.28 28.35
CA ILE A 115 -16.58 22.31 27.67
C ILE A 115 -17.33 23.60 28.05
N ALA A 116 -17.65 24.40 27.04
CA ALA A 116 -18.42 25.64 27.16
C ALA A 116 -19.82 25.37 27.74
N LYS A 117 -20.15 26.05 28.86
CA LYS A 117 -21.48 26.06 29.48
C LYS A 117 -22.48 26.75 28.54
N LYS A 118 -23.40 25.97 27.96
CA LYS A 118 -24.55 26.51 27.23
C LYS A 118 -25.57 27.12 28.22
N HIS A 119 -26.00 28.32 27.89
CA HIS A 119 -27.08 29.10 28.48
C HIS A 119 -28.34 28.28 28.76
N ARG A 120 -28.85 28.35 29.99
CA ARG A 120 -30.24 27.97 30.31
C ARG A 120 -31.05 29.26 30.42
N ARG A 121 -31.85 29.58 29.39
CA ARG A 121 -32.89 30.62 29.48
C ARG A 121 -34.00 30.09 30.37
N SER A 122 -34.23 30.73 31.52
CA SER A 122 -35.44 30.55 32.32
C SER A 122 -36.54 31.44 31.75
N PHE A 123 -37.68 30.82 31.43
CA PHE A 123 -38.96 31.51 31.26
C PHE A 123 -39.67 31.51 32.62
N VAL A 124 -39.91 32.69 33.18
CA VAL A 124 -41.07 33.05 34.03
C VAL A 124 -41.35 34.52 33.78
#